data_AF-A0A538GVN2-F1
#
_entry.id   AF-A0A538GVN2-F1
#
_cell.length_a   1.000
_cell.length_b   1.000
_cell.length_c   1.000
_cell.angle_alpha   90.00
_cell.angle_beta   90.00
_cell.angle_gamma   90.00
#
_symmetry.space_group_name_H-M   'P 1'
#
loop_
_entity.id
_entity.type
_entity.pdbx_description
1 polymer ?
#
loop_
_entity_poly.entity_id
_entity_poly.type
_entity_poly.pdbx_seq_one_letter_code
_entity_poly.pdbx_strand_id
1 'polypeptide(L)'
;MSGVGMHMTKHVFGVYSTAPGEVRLPDQQGVQAGLDARPKKAIRDTYAGPATIATYSVAHARTGEAEWGLAVCDLPDGDRCYARFDDADLMAEAEATELVGASVSVVPGGDNVNIVKR
;
A
#
# COMPACT_ATOMS: atom_id res chain seq x y z
N MET A 1 -0.65 24.16 10.36
CA MET A 1 -1.40 23.53 9.26
C MET A 1 -0.53 22.50 8.58
N SER A 2 -1.11 21.40 8.10
CA SER A 2 -0.43 20.46 7.19
C SER A 2 -1.29 20.25 5.94
N GLY A 3 -0.64 19.83 4.85
CA GLY A 3 -1.27 19.45 3.60
C GLY A 3 -0.67 18.16 3.08
N VAL A 4 -1.51 17.27 2.56
CA VAL A 4 -1.10 16.01 1.91
C VAL A 4 -1.60 16.00 0.47
N GLY A 5 -0.84 15.38 -0.43
CA GLY A 5 -1.17 15.32 -1.86
C GLY A 5 -1.20 13.91 -2.43
N MET A 6 -2.20 13.63 -3.26
CA MET A 6 -2.43 12.34 -3.94
C MET A 6 -2.46 11.19 -2.93
N HIS A 7 -1.67 10.13 -3.14
CA HIS A 7 -1.60 8.94 -2.30
C HIS A 7 -0.48 9.12 -1.25
N MET A 8 -0.56 10.20 -0.46
CA MET A 8 0.48 10.64 0.48
C MET A 8 1.87 10.86 -0.13
N THR A 9 1.95 11.12 -1.45
CA THR A 9 3.23 11.30 -2.16
C THR A 9 3.92 12.63 -1.85
N LYS A 10 3.20 13.59 -1.28
CA LYS A 10 3.74 14.85 -0.76
C LYS A 10 3.13 15.17 0.59
N HIS A 11 3.93 15.77 1.46
CA HIS A 11 3.49 16.36 2.70
C HIS A 11 4.15 17.73 2.87
N VAL A 12 3.35 18.72 3.25
CA VAL A 12 3.80 20.09 3.54
C VAL A 12 3.22 20.54 4.87
N PHE A 13 3.91 21.43 5.57
CA PHE A 13 3.40 22.03 6.80
C PHE A 13 3.73 23.52 6.88
N GLY A 14 2.88 24.26 7.59
CA GLY A 14 3.04 25.67 7.88
C GLY A 14 2.80 25.94 9.36
N VAL A 15 3.73 26.67 9.98
CA VAL A 15 3.65 27.14 11.37
C VAL A 15 3.30 28.61 11.36
N TYR A 16 2.34 29.02 12.20
CA TYR A 16 1.82 30.37 12.27
C TYR A 16 1.98 30.91 13.69
N SER A 17 2.40 32.16 13.82
CA SER A 17 2.56 32.85 15.11
C SER A 17 2.25 34.32 14.95
N THR A 18 1.66 34.94 15.98
CA THR A 18 1.51 36.40 16.06
C THR A 18 2.77 37.09 16.60
N ALA A 19 3.70 36.34 17.18
CA ALA A 19 4.97 36.88 17.67
C ALA A 19 5.91 37.15 16.47
N PRO A 20 6.40 38.40 16.31
CA PRO A 20 7.39 38.71 15.28
C PRO A 20 8.75 38.09 15.63
N GLY A 21 9.54 37.75 14.62
CA GLY A 21 10.88 37.19 14.80
C GLY A 21 11.46 36.62 13.52
N GLU A 22 12.72 36.20 13.57
CA GLU A 22 13.37 35.53 12.45
C GLU A 22 12.78 34.13 12.24
N VAL A 23 12.42 33.80 11.01
CA VAL A 23 11.94 32.46 10.63
C VAL A 23 13.10 31.69 10.02
N ARG A 24 13.45 30.55 10.63
CA ARG A 24 14.39 29.59 10.06
C ARG A 24 13.63 28.51 9.30
N LEU A 25 13.90 28.39 8.01
CA LEU A 25 13.34 27.32 7.20
C LEU A 25 14.09 25.99 7.48
N PRO A 26 13.38 24.86 7.45
CA PRO A 26 14.02 23.56 7.59
C PRO A 26 14.89 23.23 6.37
N ASP A 27 15.92 22.40 6.57
CA ASP A 27 16.71 21.83 5.48
C ASP A 27 15.90 20.74 4.74
N GLN A 28 15.00 21.19 3.86
CA GLN A 28 14.16 20.29 3.08
C GLN A 28 14.96 19.41 2.13
N GLN A 29 16.04 19.94 1.55
CA GLN A 29 16.84 19.21 0.56
C GLN A 29 17.65 18.09 1.20
N GLY A 30 18.31 18.36 2.34
CA GLY A 30 19.05 17.34 3.08
C GLY A 30 18.14 16.23 3.60
N VAL A 31 16.96 16.57 4.13
CA VAL A 31 15.96 15.58 4.55
C VAL A 31 15.51 14.72 3.37
N GLN A 32 15.18 15.33 2.22
CA GLN A 32 14.74 14.59 1.03
C GLN A 32 15.85 13.67 0.50
N ALA A 33 17.09 14.14 0.40
CA ALA A 33 18.23 13.33 -0.02
C ALA A 33 18.43 12.09 0.88
N GLY A 34 18.27 12.25 2.20
CA GLY A 34 18.32 11.13 3.14
C GLY A 34 17.17 10.12 3.01
N LEU A 35 16.00 10.54 2.52
CA LEU A 35 14.90 9.63 2.19
C LEU A 35 15.15 8.91 0.87
N ASP A 36 15.62 9.62 -0.15
CA ASP A 36 15.87 9.07 -1.49
C ASP A 36 16.98 8.01 -1.51
N ALA A 37 17.94 8.11 -0.59
CA ALA A 37 19.02 7.13 -0.41
C ALA A 37 18.55 5.81 0.25
N ARG A 38 17.32 5.73 0.79
CA ARG A 38 16.83 4.51 1.42
C ARG A 38 16.49 3.45 0.37
N PRO A 39 16.74 2.16 0.66
CA PRO A 39 16.38 1.08 -0.27
C PRO A 39 14.86 1.04 -0.49
N LYS A 40 14.47 0.77 -1.74
CA LYS A 40 13.08 0.60 -2.16
C LYS A 40 12.87 -0.86 -2.52
N LYS A 41 11.77 -1.46 -2.04
CA LYS A 41 11.34 -2.79 -2.48
C LYS A 41 10.96 -2.71 -3.96
N ALA A 42 11.42 -3.66 -4.79
CA ALA A 42 10.94 -3.74 -6.16
C ALA A 42 9.49 -4.26 -6.17
N ILE A 43 8.72 -3.83 -7.16
CA ILE A 43 7.39 -4.36 -7.43
C ILE A 43 7.49 -5.31 -8.62
N ARG A 44 7.08 -6.56 -8.42
CA ARG A 44 6.95 -7.54 -9.50
C ARG A 44 5.57 -7.46 -10.09
N ASP A 45 5.52 -7.20 -11.40
CA ASP A 45 4.26 -7.15 -12.15
C ASP A 45 3.61 -8.54 -12.21
N THR A 46 4.41 -9.59 -12.38
CA THR A 46 3.96 -10.99 -12.39
C THR A 46 4.67 -11.80 -11.32
N TYR A 47 3.90 -12.59 -10.55
CA TYR A 47 4.45 -13.50 -9.55
C TYR A 47 3.60 -14.76 -9.42
N ALA A 48 4.27 -15.89 -9.17
CA ALA A 48 3.63 -17.18 -8.89
C ALA A 48 4.37 -17.84 -7.74
N GLY A 49 3.66 -18.13 -6.65
CA GLY A 49 4.25 -18.77 -5.48
C GLY A 49 3.74 -18.22 -4.15
N PRO A 50 4.38 -18.61 -3.03
CA PRO A 50 3.97 -18.19 -1.70
C PRO A 50 4.24 -16.70 -1.47
N ALA A 51 3.38 -16.04 -0.70
CA ALA A 51 3.56 -14.65 -0.29
C ALA A 51 2.85 -14.38 1.06
N THR A 52 3.10 -13.20 1.63
CA THR A 52 2.44 -12.73 2.85
C THR A 52 1.70 -11.43 2.57
N ILE A 53 0.45 -11.30 3.02
CA ILE A 53 -0.31 -10.05 2.85
C ILE A 53 0.32 -8.95 3.72
N ALA A 54 0.79 -7.89 3.09
CA ALA A 54 1.36 -6.71 3.75
C ALA A 54 0.29 -5.66 4.07
N THR A 55 -0.71 -5.53 3.21
CA THR A 55 -1.91 -4.71 3.38
C THR A 55 -2.94 -5.16 2.34
N TYR A 56 -4.22 -4.87 2.58
CA TYR A 56 -5.27 -5.11 1.60
C TYR A 56 -6.41 -4.10 1.75
N SER A 57 -7.32 -4.09 0.78
CA SER A 57 -8.64 -3.47 0.87
C SER A 57 -9.64 -4.32 0.12
N VAL A 58 -10.89 -4.31 0.59
CA VAL A 58 -12.04 -4.79 -0.17
C VAL A 58 -12.70 -3.58 -0.82
N ALA A 59 -13.04 -3.70 -2.10
CA ALA A 59 -13.79 -2.72 -2.85
C ALA A 59 -15.25 -3.15 -2.88
N HIS A 60 -16.12 -2.31 -2.31
CA HIS A 60 -17.56 -2.54 -2.31
C HIS A 60 -18.22 -1.89 -3.53
N ALA A 61 -19.17 -2.61 -4.11
CA ALA A 61 -20.06 -2.06 -5.12
C ALA A 61 -20.92 -0.94 -4.53
N ARG A 62 -21.58 -0.16 -5.40
CA ARG A 62 -22.52 0.89 -4.97
C ARG A 62 -23.67 0.36 -4.09
N THR A 63 -24.01 -0.92 -4.22
CA THR A 63 -25.01 -1.61 -3.40
C THR A 63 -24.52 -1.95 -1.99
N GLY A 64 -23.22 -1.81 -1.71
CA GLY A 64 -22.58 -2.13 -0.44
C GLY A 64 -22.00 -3.55 -0.35
N GLU A 65 -22.22 -4.39 -1.36
CA GLU A 65 -21.67 -5.75 -1.41
C GLU A 65 -20.19 -5.75 -1.79
N ALA A 66 -19.40 -6.67 -1.24
CA ALA A 66 -18.01 -6.87 -1.63
C ALA A 66 -17.93 -7.31 -3.11
N GLU A 67 -17.22 -6.54 -3.94
CA GLU A 67 -17.12 -6.81 -5.39
C GLU A 67 -15.77 -7.45 -5.75
N TRP A 68 -14.69 -7.01 -5.12
CA TRP A 68 -13.34 -7.56 -5.25
C TRP A 68 -12.41 -7.02 -4.17
N GLY A 69 -11.26 -7.65 -4.00
CA GLY A 69 -10.20 -7.17 -3.11
C GLY A 69 -8.87 -6.96 -3.80
N LEU A 70 -8.04 -6.10 -3.21
CA LEU A 70 -6.67 -5.83 -3.62
C LEU A 70 -5.73 -6.05 -2.44
N ALA A 71 -4.71 -6.87 -2.63
CA ALA A 71 -3.64 -7.07 -1.68
C ALA A 71 -2.31 -6.55 -2.25
N VAL A 72 -1.48 -6.02 -1.35
CA VAL A 72 -0.03 -5.92 -1.54
C VAL A 72 0.58 -7.09 -0.79
N CYS A 73 1.38 -7.89 -1.47
CA CYS A 73 1.99 -9.07 -0.88
C CYS A 73 3.52 -8.90 -0.78
N ASP A 74 4.09 -9.15 0.40
CA ASP A 74 5.53 -9.31 0.59
C ASP A 74 5.97 -10.70 0.08
N LEU A 75 7.02 -10.71 -0.73
CA LEU A 75 7.58 -11.91 -1.35
C LEU A 75 8.76 -12.46 -0.54
N PRO A 76 9.10 -13.76 -0.65
CA PRO A 76 10.18 -14.38 0.13
C PRO A 76 11.57 -13.73 -0.03
N ASP A 77 11.81 -13.08 -1.16
CA ASP A 77 13.07 -12.40 -1.49
C ASP A 77 13.07 -10.89 -1.15
N GLY A 78 12.00 -10.40 -0.52
CA GLY A 78 11.90 -9.02 -0.05
C GLY A 78 11.23 -8.05 -1.02
N ASP A 79 10.94 -8.47 -2.25
CA ASP A 79 10.12 -7.73 -3.21
C ASP A 79 8.64 -7.70 -2.79
N ARG A 80 7.83 -6.98 -3.55
CA ARG A 80 6.37 -6.99 -3.43
C ARG A 80 5.69 -7.25 -4.76
N CYS A 81 4.45 -7.72 -4.71
CA CYS A 81 3.55 -7.67 -5.86
C CYS A 81 2.18 -7.14 -5.45
N TYR A 82 1.42 -6.66 -6.43
CA TYR A 82 -0.02 -6.43 -6.27
C TYR A 82 -0.77 -7.68 -6.71
N ALA A 83 -1.80 -8.08 -5.98
CA ALA A 83 -2.65 -9.20 -6.34
C ALA A 83 -4.12 -8.92 -6.01
N ARG A 84 -5.02 -9.29 -6.92
CA ARG A 84 -6.47 -9.20 -6.74
C ARG A 84 -6.98 -10.47 -6.06
N PHE A 85 -8.07 -10.39 -5.31
CA PHE A 85 -8.87 -11.55 -4.95
C PHE A 85 -10.33 -11.29 -5.31
N ASP A 86 -10.95 -12.30 -5.90
CA ASP A 86 -12.32 -12.33 -6.38
C ASP A 86 -13.15 -13.44 -5.71
N ASP A 87 -12.52 -14.21 -4.83
CA ASP A 87 -13.16 -15.26 -4.04
C ASP A 87 -14.05 -14.64 -2.95
N ALA A 88 -15.34 -14.99 -2.97
CA ALA A 88 -16.33 -14.45 -2.06
C ALA A 88 -16.08 -14.84 -0.60
N ASP A 89 -15.57 -16.05 -0.34
CA ASP A 89 -15.25 -16.51 1.00
C ASP A 89 -14.02 -15.78 1.54
N LEU A 90 -13.02 -15.55 0.68
CA LEU A 90 -11.84 -14.74 1.05
C LEU A 90 -12.21 -13.27 1.31
N MET A 91 -13.15 -12.70 0.54
CA MET A 91 -13.66 -11.35 0.81
C MET A 91 -14.41 -11.28 2.13
N ALA A 92 -15.26 -12.28 2.44
CA ALA A 92 -15.94 -12.35 3.72
C ALA A 92 -14.96 -12.52 4.89
N GLU A 93 -13.91 -13.34 4.73
CA GLU A 93 -12.83 -13.46 5.71
C GLU A 93 -12.10 -12.13 5.93
N ALA A 94 -11.82 -11.41 4.84
CA ALA A 94 -11.13 -10.11 4.85
C ALA A 94 -11.88 -9.01 5.61
N GLU A 95 -13.21 -9.08 5.63
CA GLU A 95 -14.07 -8.15 6.37
C GLU A 95 -14.29 -8.55 7.82
N ALA A 96 -14.30 -9.85 8.11
CA ALA A 96 -14.53 -10.38 9.44
C ALA A 96 -13.26 -10.43 10.30
N THR A 97 -12.09 -10.59 9.66
CA THR A 97 -10.81 -10.82 10.33
C THR A 97 -9.65 -10.10 9.63
N GLU A 98 -8.58 -9.86 10.38
CA GLU A 98 -7.37 -9.21 9.86
C GLU A 98 -6.54 -10.20 9.02
N LEU A 99 -6.29 -9.87 7.75
CA LEU A 99 -5.44 -10.67 6.86
C LEU A 99 -3.98 -10.21 6.77
N VAL A 100 -3.61 -9.04 7.30
CA VAL A 100 -2.20 -8.61 7.35
C VAL A 100 -1.38 -9.63 8.11
N GLY A 101 -0.28 -10.08 7.49
CA GLY A 101 0.58 -11.15 7.99
C GLY A 101 0.14 -12.56 7.61
N ALA A 102 -1.04 -12.73 6.98
CA ALA A 102 -1.48 -14.03 6.54
C ALA A 102 -0.67 -14.56 5.34
N SER A 103 -0.42 -15.87 5.36
CA SER A 103 0.22 -16.58 4.25
C SER A 103 -0.79 -16.89 3.16
N VAL A 104 -0.41 -16.64 1.90
CA VAL A 104 -1.24 -16.89 0.72
C VAL A 104 -0.39 -17.46 -0.41
N SER A 105 -1.05 -18.04 -1.41
CA SER A 105 -0.45 -18.35 -2.70
C SER A 105 -0.88 -17.29 -3.71
N VAL A 106 0.06 -16.78 -4.49
CA VAL A 106 -0.21 -15.89 -5.62
C VAL A 106 -0.06 -16.69 -6.91
N VAL A 107 -1.01 -16.54 -7.82
CA VAL A 107 -0.97 -17.16 -9.15
C VAL A 107 -1.18 -16.11 -10.25
N PRO A 108 -0.62 -16.30 -11.46
CA PRO A 108 -0.92 -15.41 -12.58
C PRO A 108 -2.38 -15.54 -13.01
N GLY A 109 -3.06 -14.41 -13.19
CA GLY A 109 -4.39 -14.31 -13.79
C GLY A 109 -4.34 -13.77 -15.22
N GLY A 110 -5.52 -13.44 -15.75
CA GLY A 110 -5.65 -12.75 -17.04
C GLY A 110 -5.07 -11.34 -17.00
N ASP A 111 -4.68 -10.81 -18.17
CA ASP A 111 -4.23 -9.42 -18.34
C ASP A 111 -3.11 -8.97 -17.40
N ASN A 112 -2.19 -9.89 -17.06
CA ASN A 112 -1.07 -9.64 -16.16
C ASN A 112 -1.48 -9.23 -14.73
N VAL A 113 -2.66 -9.68 -14.28
CA VAL A 113 -3.14 -9.47 -12.91
C VAL A 113 -2.78 -10.69 -12.07
N ASN A 114 -2.01 -10.53 -11.01
CA ASN A 114 -1.81 -11.62 -10.04
C ASN A 114 -3.08 -11.85 -9.21
N ILE A 115 -3.35 -13.08 -8.85
CA ILE A 115 -4.53 -13.49 -8.08
C ILE A 115 -4.09 -14.15 -6.77
N VAL A 116 -4.66 -13.71 -5.65
CA VAL A 116 -4.49 -14.34 -4.34
C VAL A 116 -5.37 -15.60 -4.26
N LYS A 117 -4.79 -16.68 -3.75
CA LYS A 117 -5.44 -17.93 -3.39
C LYS A 117 -5.10 -18.29 -1.94
N ARG A 118 -6.11 -18.71 -1.19
CA ARG A 118 -6.02 -19.03 0.24
C ARG A 118 -6.95 -20.18 0.57
#